data_AF-Q01ZN0-F1
#
_entry.id   AF-Q01ZN0-F1
#
_cell.length_a   1.000
_cell.length_b   1.000
_cell.length_c   1.000
_cell.angle_alpha   90.00
_cell.angle_beta   90.00
_cell.angle_gamma   90.00
#
_symmetry.space_group_name_H-M   'P 1'
#
loop_
_entity.id
_entity.type
_entity.pdbx_description
1 polymer ?
#
loop_
_entity_poly.entity_id
_entity_poly.type
_entity_poly.pdbx_seq_one_letter_code
_entity_poly.pdbx_strand_id
1 'polypeptide(L)'
;MKPALWCLAFGILPLPGQVAALAVYTEFQHTPNAAVVDSMHAEVDSIILPLGLGLEWRSLDGHGDQVSGELAVVSFKGTCDSGAQPSHADDSRSLGWTHISDGQILPFTDVDCDRIRAFVRTRINGSDPNDRDRLLGRAVGRVLAHELYHILARRSHHGSGSVDRPEYASRDLVSDDFQLQETECRILQLVNSGAIPSGIADIEGATGSAKQGEAKFLKERCSVCHGPRGQGTRNGPPLRKGAHAVSPVVLAAQLGIDSVAMCRRAKQLKLPPLSISAGDLPDLVRFLNGLL
;
A
#
# COMPACT_ATOMS: atom_id res chain seq x y z
N MET A 1 30.95 -16.27 53.15
CA MET A 1 29.61 -15.80 52.78
C MET A 1 29.73 -15.05 51.45
N LYS A 2 29.28 -15.64 50.34
CA LYS A 2 29.24 -15.00 49.01
C LYS A 2 27.76 -14.86 48.62
N PRO A 3 27.25 -13.67 48.27
CA PRO A 3 25.87 -13.54 47.83
C PRO A 3 25.75 -14.05 46.39
N ALA A 4 24.85 -15.02 46.18
CA ALA A 4 24.46 -15.49 44.86
C ALA A 4 23.55 -14.45 44.21
N LEU A 5 23.99 -13.88 43.08
CA LEU A 5 23.23 -12.96 42.27
C LEU A 5 22.24 -13.77 41.42
N TRP A 6 20.96 -13.74 41.80
CA TRP A 6 19.89 -14.41 41.06
C TRP A 6 19.53 -13.56 39.85
N CYS A 7 19.93 -13.98 38.65
CA CYS A 7 19.47 -13.36 37.40
C CYS A 7 18.03 -13.79 37.15
N LEU A 8 17.08 -12.90 37.41
CA LEU A 8 15.72 -12.99 36.86
C LEU A 8 15.81 -12.81 35.35
N ALA A 9 15.75 -13.92 34.61
CA ALA A 9 15.51 -13.89 33.17
C ALA A 9 14.08 -13.37 32.93
N PHE A 10 13.94 -12.08 32.67
CA PHE A 10 12.73 -11.54 32.05
C PHE A 10 12.64 -12.12 30.64
N GLY A 11 11.80 -13.14 30.45
CA GLY A 11 11.36 -13.55 29.13
C GLY A 11 10.65 -12.38 28.48
N ILE A 12 11.28 -11.78 27.46
CA ILE A 12 10.65 -10.79 26.60
C ILE A 12 9.56 -11.52 25.81
N LEU A 13 8.31 -11.38 26.25
CA LEU A 13 7.15 -11.73 25.44
C LEU A 13 7.09 -10.73 24.28
N PRO A 14 6.91 -11.18 23.02
CA PRO A 14 6.83 -10.27 21.88
C PRO A 14 5.62 -9.33 22.02
N LEU A 15 5.86 -8.04 21.82
CA LEU A 15 4.82 -7.00 21.84
C LEU A 15 3.91 -7.15 20.59
N PRO A 16 2.58 -7.22 20.74
CA PRO A 16 1.66 -7.22 19.61
C PRO A 16 1.41 -5.79 19.10
N GLY A 17 1.54 -5.55 17.79
CA GLY A 17 1.00 -4.32 17.16
C GLY A 17 1.81 -3.70 16.03
N GLN A 18 2.47 -4.48 15.16
CA GLN A 18 3.17 -3.92 14.00
C GLN A 18 2.23 -3.70 12.79
N VAL A 19 2.50 -2.67 12.00
CA VAL A 19 1.85 -2.40 10.71
C VAL A 19 2.47 -3.31 9.65
N ALA A 20 1.66 -3.90 8.77
CA ALA A 20 2.20 -4.64 7.64
C ALA A 20 2.97 -3.66 6.73
N ALA A 21 4.23 -3.96 6.42
CA ALA A 21 5.10 -3.08 5.66
C ALA A 21 5.41 -3.66 4.27
N LEU A 22 5.31 -2.82 3.24
CA LEU A 22 5.71 -3.15 1.87
C LEU A 22 7.11 -2.60 1.61
N ALA A 23 8.05 -3.46 1.22
CA ALA A 23 9.37 -3.00 0.77
C ALA A 23 9.24 -2.41 -0.65
N VAL A 24 9.56 -1.12 -0.82
CA VAL A 24 9.51 -0.44 -2.12
C VAL A 24 10.94 -0.17 -2.58
N TYR A 25 11.39 -0.95 -3.56
CA TYR A 25 12.68 -0.78 -4.21
C TYR A 25 12.56 0.24 -5.32
N THR A 26 13.39 1.27 -5.31
CA THR A 26 13.40 2.33 -6.30
C THR A 26 14.69 2.30 -7.12
N GLU A 27 14.53 2.51 -8.42
CA GLU A 27 15.61 2.71 -9.38
C GLU A 27 15.29 3.95 -10.21
N PHE A 28 16.21 4.92 -10.26
CA PHE A 28 16.05 6.13 -11.06
C PHE A 28 16.98 6.09 -12.26
N GLN A 29 16.44 6.30 -13.47
CA GLN A 29 17.26 6.42 -14.69
C GLN A 29 18.28 7.57 -14.59
N HIS A 30 17.90 8.67 -13.92
CA HIS A 30 18.77 9.80 -13.60
C HIS A 30 18.56 10.17 -12.13
N THR A 31 19.65 10.37 -11.37
CA THR A 31 19.58 10.71 -9.95
C THR A 31 18.86 12.06 -9.76
N PRO A 32 17.69 12.08 -9.10
CA PRO A 32 16.94 13.30 -8.85
C PRO A 32 17.49 14.10 -7.66
N ASN A 33 17.05 15.35 -7.53
CA ASN A 33 17.24 16.17 -6.34
C ASN A 33 16.54 15.51 -5.14
N ALA A 34 17.22 15.50 -3.99
CA ALA A 34 16.69 15.00 -2.72
C ALA A 34 15.33 15.61 -2.37
N ALA A 35 15.11 16.90 -2.66
CA ALA A 35 13.83 17.57 -2.40
C ALA A 35 12.65 16.94 -3.16
N VAL A 36 12.87 16.45 -4.38
CA VAL A 36 11.83 15.76 -5.16
C VAL A 36 11.53 14.40 -4.54
N VAL A 37 12.56 13.65 -4.17
CA VAL A 37 12.45 12.31 -3.56
C VAL A 37 11.76 12.39 -2.20
N ASP A 38 12.17 13.32 -1.33
CA ASP A 38 11.59 13.51 -0.01
C ASP A 38 10.10 13.87 -0.11
N SER A 39 9.75 14.77 -1.04
CA SER A 39 8.35 15.13 -1.27
C SER A 39 7.55 13.99 -1.90
N MET A 40 8.15 13.15 -2.73
CA MET A 40 7.52 11.98 -3.32
C MET A 40 7.22 10.92 -2.25
N HIS A 41 8.20 10.56 -1.42
CA HIS A 41 8.02 9.62 -0.32
C HIS A 41 6.94 10.11 0.65
N ALA A 42 7.02 11.38 1.08
CA ALA A 42 6.04 11.97 1.98
C ALA A 42 4.61 11.92 1.40
N GLU A 43 4.44 12.18 0.10
CA GLU A 43 3.13 12.13 -0.55
C GLU A 43 2.60 10.69 -0.59
N VAL A 44 3.42 9.72 -1.02
CA VAL A 44 3.01 8.31 -1.12
C VAL A 44 2.67 7.77 0.28
N ASP A 45 3.51 8.03 1.28
CA ASP A 45 3.28 7.63 2.67
C ASP A 45 1.95 8.20 3.19
N SER A 46 1.65 9.46 2.86
CA SER A 46 0.38 10.10 3.27
C SER A 46 -0.87 9.44 2.67
N ILE A 47 -0.73 8.81 1.49
CA ILE A 47 -1.81 8.14 0.77
C ILE A 47 -1.94 6.67 1.19
N ILE A 48 -0.81 5.98 1.41
CA ILE A 48 -0.76 4.54 1.69
C ILE A 48 -0.92 4.24 3.17
N LEU A 49 -0.36 5.06 4.07
CA LEU A 49 -0.47 4.83 5.53
C LEU A 49 -1.92 4.73 6.02
N PRO A 50 -2.88 5.56 5.54
CA PRO A 50 -4.29 5.41 5.89
C PRO A 50 -4.93 4.09 5.44
N LEU A 51 -4.36 3.40 4.45
CA LEU A 51 -4.78 2.05 4.04
C LEU A 51 -4.32 0.97 5.04
N GLY A 52 -3.53 1.36 6.04
CA GLY A 52 -3.02 0.46 7.07
C GLY A 52 -1.71 -0.22 6.71
N LEU A 53 -0.92 0.40 5.82
CA LEU A 53 0.35 -0.13 5.33
C LEU A 53 1.49 0.86 5.59
N GLY A 54 2.59 0.36 6.15
CA GLY A 54 3.85 1.08 6.16
C GLY A 54 4.61 0.85 4.85
N LEU A 55 5.45 1.79 4.45
CA LEU A 55 6.38 1.62 3.33
C LEU A 55 7.82 1.61 3.86
N GLU A 56 8.62 0.68 3.35
CA GLU A 56 10.06 0.66 3.56
C GLU A 56 10.77 0.97 2.24
N TRP A 57 11.21 2.22 2.08
CA TRP A 57 11.91 2.69 0.90
C TRP A 57 13.34 2.16 0.84
N ARG A 58 13.71 1.54 -0.28
CA ARG A 58 15.04 0.94 -0.51
C ARG A 58 15.53 1.33 -1.90
N SER A 59 16.83 1.57 -2.06
CA SER A 59 17.44 1.69 -3.39
C SER A 59 17.76 0.30 -3.93
N LEU A 60 17.49 0.07 -5.22
CA LEU A 60 17.84 -1.19 -5.90
C LEU A 60 19.36 -1.37 -6.05
N ASP A 61 20.14 -0.30 -5.97
CA ASP A 61 21.61 -0.31 -6.09
C ASP A 61 22.32 -0.81 -4.82
N GLY A 62 21.58 -1.00 -3.73
CA GLY A 62 22.08 -1.52 -2.46
C GLY A 62 22.24 -3.04 -2.46
N HIS A 63 23.19 -3.56 -1.67
CA HIS A 63 23.35 -5.01 -1.49
C HIS A 63 22.09 -5.62 -0.89
N GLY A 64 21.37 -6.43 -1.69
CA GLY A 64 20.11 -7.06 -1.32
C GLY A 64 20.32 -8.24 -0.37
N ASP A 65 20.43 -7.95 0.92
CA ASP A 65 20.69 -8.97 1.95
C ASP A 65 19.48 -9.20 2.89
N GLN A 66 18.30 -8.70 2.52
CA GLN A 66 17.07 -8.90 3.27
C GLN A 66 15.94 -9.43 2.39
N VAL A 67 15.43 -10.60 2.78
CA VAL A 67 14.21 -11.19 2.21
C VAL A 67 13.03 -10.45 2.82
N SER A 68 12.30 -9.70 2.00
CA SER A 68 10.96 -9.20 2.34
C SER A 68 9.94 -10.10 1.65
N GLY A 69 8.92 -10.53 2.39
CA GLY A 69 7.85 -11.40 1.93
C GLY A 69 6.83 -10.71 1.01
N GLU A 70 6.72 -9.38 1.04
CA GLU A 70 6.05 -8.60 -0.01
C GLU A 70 6.92 -7.39 -0.42
N LEU A 71 7.13 -7.22 -1.73
CA LEU A 71 7.92 -6.12 -2.28
C LEU A 71 7.24 -5.53 -3.51
N ALA A 72 7.58 -4.30 -3.84
CA ALA A 72 7.33 -3.66 -5.12
C ALA A 72 8.63 -3.05 -5.64
N VAL A 73 8.91 -3.18 -6.93
CA VAL A 73 10.04 -2.55 -7.61
C VAL A 73 9.51 -1.47 -8.54
N VAL A 74 10.08 -0.28 -8.39
CA VAL A 74 9.66 0.93 -9.08
C VAL A 74 10.83 1.44 -9.89
N SER A 75 10.66 1.49 -11.21
CA SER A 75 11.64 2.11 -12.11
C SER A 75 11.13 3.47 -12.58
N PHE A 76 11.86 4.53 -12.24
CA PHE A 76 11.56 5.89 -12.69
C PHE A 76 12.30 6.19 -13.99
N LYS A 77 11.55 6.47 -15.05
CA LYS A 77 12.06 6.77 -16.38
C LYS A 77 12.15 8.28 -16.59
N GLY A 78 13.15 8.71 -17.37
CA GLY A 78 13.39 10.12 -17.64
C GLY A 78 13.98 10.88 -16.45
N THR A 79 13.81 12.19 -16.42
CA THR A 79 14.39 13.08 -15.41
C THR A 79 13.33 13.52 -14.40
N CYS A 80 13.47 13.12 -13.13
CA CYS A 80 12.53 13.50 -12.05
C CYS A 80 12.98 14.78 -11.32
N ASP A 81 13.24 15.87 -12.05
CA ASP A 81 13.66 17.16 -11.49
C ASP A 81 12.88 18.33 -12.08
N SER A 82 12.70 19.42 -11.31
CA SER A 82 11.96 20.60 -11.80
C SER A 82 12.73 21.50 -12.77
N GLY A 83 13.99 21.16 -13.09
CA GLY A 83 14.84 21.88 -14.04
C GLY A 83 14.22 22.00 -15.44
N ALA A 84 14.66 22.98 -16.22
CA ALA A 84 14.16 23.18 -17.59
C ALA A 84 14.66 22.08 -18.53
N GLN A 85 13.76 21.45 -19.29
CA GLN A 85 14.12 20.40 -20.25
C GLN A 85 13.22 20.43 -21.49
N PRO A 86 13.75 20.06 -22.69
CA PRO A 86 12.95 19.99 -23.90
C PRO A 86 11.86 18.92 -23.78
N SER A 87 10.66 19.27 -24.22
CA SER A 87 9.52 18.37 -24.29
C SER A 87 9.72 17.34 -25.39
N HIS A 88 9.84 16.06 -25.03
CA HIS A 88 9.63 14.98 -26.00
C HIS A 88 8.15 14.62 -26.02
N ALA A 89 7.53 14.79 -27.20
CA ALA A 89 6.20 14.31 -27.49
C ALA A 89 6.32 12.82 -27.82
N ASP A 90 5.87 11.97 -26.91
CA ASP A 90 5.67 10.54 -27.17
C ASP A 90 4.18 10.22 -27.06
N ASP A 91 3.69 9.30 -27.89
CA ASP A 91 2.27 9.05 -28.18
C ASP A 91 1.55 8.23 -27.11
N SER A 92 2.25 7.74 -26.08
CA SER A 92 1.62 7.01 -24.97
C SER A 92 1.08 7.95 -23.89
N ARG A 93 -0.17 7.73 -23.49
CA ARG A 93 -0.92 8.55 -22.53
C ARG A 93 -0.61 8.26 -21.06
N SER A 94 0.09 7.16 -20.75
CA SER A 94 0.26 6.74 -19.35
C SER A 94 1.39 7.52 -18.66
N LEU A 95 1.13 7.97 -17.43
CA LEU A 95 2.13 8.60 -16.55
C LEU A 95 2.89 7.57 -15.70
N GLY A 96 2.30 6.39 -15.52
CA GLY A 96 2.88 5.21 -14.87
C GLY A 96 2.17 3.96 -15.38
N TRP A 97 2.75 2.79 -15.17
CA TRP A 97 2.09 1.52 -15.47
C TRP A 97 2.68 0.38 -14.65
N THR A 98 1.82 -0.59 -14.32
CA THR A 98 2.20 -1.85 -13.68
C THR A 98 2.30 -2.98 -14.71
N HIS A 99 3.23 -3.91 -14.51
CA HIS A 99 3.44 -5.05 -15.42
C HIS A 99 2.46 -6.20 -15.15
N ILE A 100 2.07 -6.89 -16.23
CA ILE A 100 1.20 -8.07 -16.16
C ILE A 100 1.87 -9.23 -16.90
N SER A 101 1.94 -10.41 -16.27
CA SER A 101 2.36 -11.66 -16.90
C SER A 101 1.34 -12.76 -16.60
N ASP A 102 0.94 -13.52 -17.62
CA ASP A 102 -0.06 -14.60 -17.50
C ASP A 102 -1.38 -14.16 -16.81
N GLY A 103 -1.80 -12.92 -17.08
CA GLY A 103 -3.00 -12.33 -16.46
C GLY A 103 -2.84 -11.94 -14.99
N GLN A 104 -1.63 -12.02 -14.44
CA GLN A 104 -1.31 -11.64 -13.07
C GLN A 104 -0.55 -10.31 -13.04
N ILE A 105 -0.95 -9.44 -12.11
CA ILE A 105 -0.22 -8.20 -11.84
C ILE A 105 1.08 -8.55 -11.12
N LEU A 106 2.20 -8.12 -11.69
CA LEU A 106 3.52 -8.28 -11.11
C LEU A 106 3.84 -7.13 -10.17
N PRO A 107 4.74 -7.31 -9.19
CA PRO A 107 5.20 -6.26 -8.29
C PRO A 107 6.22 -5.32 -8.97
N PHE A 108 6.11 -5.08 -10.27
CA PHE A 108 6.96 -4.17 -11.03
C PHE A 108 6.10 -3.04 -11.59
N THR A 109 6.51 -1.81 -11.39
CA THR A 109 5.87 -0.64 -11.98
C THR A 109 6.91 0.33 -12.52
N ASP A 110 6.55 1.03 -13.59
CA ASP A 110 7.33 2.14 -14.12
C ASP A 110 6.58 3.46 -13.90
N VAL A 111 7.33 4.53 -13.66
CA VAL A 111 6.81 5.90 -13.56
C VAL A 111 7.57 6.80 -14.54
N ASP A 112 6.85 7.51 -15.41
CA ASP A 112 7.42 8.36 -16.46
C ASP A 112 7.51 9.82 -16.00
N CYS A 113 8.68 10.19 -15.48
CA CYS A 113 8.90 11.54 -14.94
C CYS A 113 8.88 12.62 -16.02
N ASP A 114 9.33 12.34 -17.24
CA ASP A 114 9.33 13.34 -18.31
C ASP A 114 7.90 13.67 -18.75
N ARG A 115 7.01 12.66 -18.83
CA ARG A 115 5.60 12.89 -19.08
C ARG A 115 4.89 13.58 -17.93
N ILE A 116 5.15 13.19 -16.68
CA ILE A 116 4.60 13.87 -15.51
C ILE A 116 4.98 15.36 -15.54
N ARG A 117 6.26 15.67 -15.76
CA ARG A 117 6.76 17.06 -15.88
C ARG A 117 6.07 17.81 -16.98
N ALA A 118 5.94 17.22 -18.17
CA ALA A 118 5.22 17.83 -19.28
C ALA A 118 3.75 18.12 -18.92
N PHE A 119 3.10 17.19 -18.22
CA PHE A 119 1.69 17.26 -17.84
C PHE A 119 1.40 18.33 -16.78
N VAL A 120 2.29 18.51 -15.79
CA VAL A 120 2.11 19.52 -14.73
C VAL A 120 2.86 20.84 -14.99
N ARG A 121 3.55 20.95 -16.13
CA ARG A 121 4.45 22.07 -16.49
C ARG A 121 3.87 23.45 -16.24
N THR A 122 2.65 23.70 -16.73
CA THR A 122 2.01 25.03 -16.61
C THR A 122 1.78 25.43 -15.15
N ARG A 123 1.51 24.47 -14.27
CA ARG A 123 1.29 24.72 -12.83
C ARG A 123 2.60 24.95 -12.10
N ILE A 124 3.61 24.11 -12.34
CA ILE A 124 4.94 24.25 -11.73
C ILE A 124 5.64 25.54 -12.19
N ASN A 125 5.49 25.92 -13.46
CA ASN A 125 6.08 27.17 -13.96
C ASN A 125 5.44 28.41 -13.33
N GLY A 126 4.16 28.34 -12.97
CA GLY A 126 3.42 29.42 -12.31
C GLY A 126 3.57 29.46 -10.79
N SER A 127 4.25 28.50 -10.17
CA SER A 127 4.50 28.47 -8.71
C SER A 127 5.81 29.15 -8.34
N ASP A 128 6.00 29.38 -7.03
CA ASP A 128 7.29 29.82 -6.46
C ASP A 128 8.40 28.85 -6.89
N PRO A 129 9.56 29.34 -7.38
CA PRO A 129 10.70 28.50 -7.71
C PRO A 129 11.13 27.53 -6.60
N ASN A 130 11.01 27.93 -5.34
CA ASN A 130 11.36 27.10 -4.18
C ASN A 130 10.39 25.94 -3.95
N ASP A 131 9.16 26.04 -4.47
CA ASP A 131 8.13 25.01 -4.34
C ASP A 131 8.14 23.99 -5.48
N ARG A 132 8.91 24.23 -6.56
CA ARG A 132 8.80 23.44 -7.79
C ARG A 132 9.18 21.97 -7.61
N ASP A 133 10.27 21.71 -6.89
CA ASP A 133 10.71 20.35 -6.60
C ASP A 133 9.70 19.61 -5.71
N ARG A 134 9.12 20.30 -4.73
CA ARG A 134 8.07 19.75 -3.87
C ARG A 134 6.80 19.43 -4.67
N LEU A 135 6.35 20.34 -5.54
CA LEU A 135 5.17 20.12 -6.38
C LEU A 135 5.39 18.99 -7.41
N LEU A 136 6.59 18.87 -7.97
CA LEU A 136 6.94 17.76 -8.84
C LEU A 136 6.97 16.44 -8.06
N GLY A 137 7.63 16.41 -6.90
CA GLY A 137 7.71 15.21 -6.05
C GLY A 137 6.33 14.72 -5.63
N ARG A 138 5.42 15.63 -5.27
CA ARG A 138 4.01 15.33 -5.05
C ARG A 138 3.34 14.69 -6.28
N ALA A 139 3.52 15.27 -7.47
CA ALA A 139 2.92 14.74 -8.69
C ALA A 139 3.41 13.32 -9.01
N VAL A 140 4.72 13.09 -8.91
CA VAL A 140 5.35 11.77 -9.07
C VAL A 140 4.81 10.80 -8.02
N GLY A 141 4.74 11.23 -6.76
CA GLY A 141 4.26 10.42 -5.63
C GLY A 141 2.80 9.99 -5.79
N ARG A 142 1.93 10.87 -6.30
CA ARG A 142 0.53 10.52 -6.57
C ARG A 142 0.40 9.46 -7.65
N VAL A 143 1.13 9.59 -8.75
CA VAL A 143 1.15 8.59 -9.83
C VAL A 143 1.65 7.25 -9.28
N LEU A 144 2.77 7.26 -8.55
CA LEU A 144 3.28 6.04 -7.92
C LEU A 144 2.27 5.40 -6.97
N ALA A 145 1.60 6.18 -6.12
CA ALA A 145 0.60 5.65 -5.19
C ALA A 145 -0.56 4.95 -5.91
N HIS A 146 -0.93 5.40 -7.11
CA HIS A 146 -1.93 4.73 -7.95
C HIS A 146 -1.43 3.44 -8.58
N GLU A 147 -0.17 3.38 -8.99
CA GLU A 147 0.41 2.11 -9.46
C GLU A 147 0.54 1.10 -8.31
N LEU A 148 1.00 1.55 -7.14
CA LEU A 148 1.01 0.71 -5.92
C LEU A 148 -0.40 0.23 -5.56
N TYR A 149 -1.43 1.06 -5.75
CA TYR A 149 -2.81 0.63 -5.58
C TYR A 149 -3.17 -0.53 -6.52
N HIS A 150 -2.76 -0.52 -7.80
CA HIS A 150 -3.01 -1.64 -8.72
C HIS A 150 -2.31 -2.92 -8.28
N ILE A 151 -1.05 -2.83 -7.84
CA ILE A 151 -0.29 -3.95 -7.26
C ILE A 151 -1.01 -4.54 -6.05
N LEU A 152 -1.39 -3.68 -5.10
CA LEU A 152 -1.99 -4.08 -3.82
C LEU A 152 -3.43 -4.59 -3.96
N ALA A 153 -4.23 -3.95 -4.81
CA ALA A 153 -5.61 -4.37 -5.08
C ALA A 153 -5.66 -5.71 -5.83
N ARG A 154 -4.59 -6.08 -6.55
CA ARG A 154 -4.55 -7.25 -7.45
C ARG A 154 -5.74 -7.27 -8.43
N ARG A 155 -6.09 -6.10 -8.97
CA ARG A 155 -7.17 -5.94 -9.96
C ARG A 155 -6.68 -5.09 -11.13
N SER A 156 -6.82 -5.61 -12.34
CA SER A 156 -6.67 -4.83 -13.56
C SER A 156 -8.00 -4.13 -13.84
N HIS A 157 -8.16 -2.88 -13.41
CA HIS A 157 -9.37 -2.09 -13.71
C HIS A 157 -9.06 -1.05 -14.80
N HIS A 158 -9.36 -1.40 -16.05
CA HIS A 158 -9.67 -0.43 -17.09
C HIS A 158 -10.98 -0.88 -17.77
N GLY A 159 -12.12 -0.47 -17.19
CA GLY A 159 -13.44 -0.93 -17.60
C GLY A 159 -14.55 0.01 -17.11
N SER A 160 -15.09 0.77 -18.07
CA SER A 160 -15.99 1.93 -17.95
C SER A 160 -17.12 1.78 -16.92
N GLY A 161 -16.92 2.29 -15.70
CA GLY A 161 -17.96 2.27 -14.67
C GLY A 161 -17.70 3.21 -13.50
N SER A 162 -18.13 4.48 -13.61
CA SER A 162 -18.37 5.51 -12.57
C SER A 162 -17.33 5.80 -11.45
N VAL A 163 -16.27 5.01 -11.33
CA VAL A 163 -15.01 5.25 -10.58
C VAL A 163 -13.84 5.16 -11.57
N ASP A 164 -14.14 5.49 -12.83
CA ASP A 164 -13.32 5.19 -14.00
C ASP A 164 -13.11 6.48 -14.79
N ARG A 165 -12.48 7.46 -14.14
CA ARG A 165 -11.76 8.51 -14.86
C ARG A 165 -10.28 8.19 -14.76
N PRO A 166 -9.65 7.60 -15.79
CA PRO A 166 -8.21 7.45 -15.88
C PRO A 166 -7.57 8.78 -16.31
N GLU A 167 -7.90 9.85 -15.61
CA GLU A 167 -7.30 11.16 -15.87
C GLU A 167 -7.16 11.84 -14.53
N TYR A 168 -6.02 11.63 -13.87
CA TYR A 168 -5.49 12.68 -13.03
C TYR A 168 -5.65 13.99 -13.78
N ALA A 169 -6.52 14.90 -13.36
CA ALA A 169 -6.44 16.23 -13.93
C ALA A 169 -5.12 16.83 -13.44
N SER A 170 -4.43 17.64 -14.25
CA SER A 170 -3.16 18.25 -13.85
C SER A 170 -3.24 19.01 -12.51
N ARG A 171 -4.45 19.49 -12.15
CA ARG A 171 -4.74 20.10 -10.84
C ARG A 171 -4.66 19.08 -9.69
N ASP A 172 -5.10 17.85 -9.91
CA ASP A 172 -5.21 16.79 -8.90
C ASP A 172 -3.85 16.16 -8.61
N LEU A 173 -2.82 16.41 -9.44
CA LEU A 173 -1.45 15.96 -9.17
C LEU A 173 -0.64 16.96 -8.35
N VAL A 174 -1.03 18.23 -8.33
CA VAL A 174 -0.27 19.30 -7.64
C VAL A 174 -1.02 19.95 -6.49
N SER A 175 -2.33 19.68 -6.33
CA SER A 175 -3.15 20.26 -5.25
C SER A 175 -2.65 19.90 -3.86
N ASP A 176 -2.85 20.77 -2.87
CA ASP A 176 -2.65 20.40 -1.46
C ASP A 176 -3.75 19.47 -0.94
N ASP A 177 -4.94 19.51 -1.55
CA ASP A 177 -6.07 18.66 -1.20
C ASP A 177 -6.08 17.40 -2.08
N PHE A 178 -5.45 16.33 -1.60
CA PHE A 178 -5.77 14.97 -2.04
C PHE A 178 -6.24 14.17 -0.82
N GLN A 179 -7.55 13.99 -0.74
CA GLN A 179 -8.18 13.15 0.25
C GLN A 179 -8.70 11.92 -0.49
N LEU A 180 -8.18 10.74 -0.18
CA LEU A 180 -8.94 9.51 -0.41
C LEU A 180 -10.25 9.67 0.37
N GLN A 181 -11.34 9.97 -0.34
CA GLN A 181 -12.60 10.38 0.26
C GLN A 181 -13.21 9.29 1.18
N GLU A 182 -13.83 9.80 2.25
CA GLU A 182 -14.59 9.14 3.33
C GLU A 182 -13.79 8.45 4.44
N THR A 183 -13.15 9.31 5.25
CA THR A 183 -12.50 9.08 6.56
C THR A 183 -13.38 8.41 7.63
N GLU A 184 -14.62 8.04 7.34
CA GLU A 184 -15.56 7.52 8.35
C GLU A 184 -15.55 5.99 8.51
N CYS A 185 -14.92 5.22 7.60
CA CYS A 185 -14.85 3.78 7.78
C CYS A 185 -13.45 3.17 7.68
N ARG A 186 -12.80 3.09 8.83
CA ARG A 186 -11.51 2.40 8.99
C ARG A 186 -11.73 1.02 9.60
N ILE A 187 -11.66 -0.01 8.76
CA ILE A 187 -11.80 -1.42 9.17
C ILE A 187 -10.55 -1.91 9.91
N LEU A 188 -9.38 -1.54 9.41
CA LEU A 188 -8.10 -1.90 9.99
C LEU A 188 -7.63 -0.83 10.97
N GLN A 189 -7.61 -1.17 12.25
CA GLN A 189 -7.13 -0.30 13.32
C GLN A 189 -5.61 -0.47 13.45
N LEU A 190 -4.89 0.57 13.04
CA LEU A 190 -3.47 0.74 13.35
C LEU A 190 -3.37 1.24 14.79
N VAL A 191 -2.63 0.52 15.64
CA VAL A 191 -2.38 0.99 17.01
C VAL A 191 -1.41 2.18 16.93
N ASN A 192 -1.85 3.35 17.39
CA ASN A 192 -1.00 4.52 17.50
C ASN A 192 -0.16 4.36 18.78
N SER A 193 1.08 3.91 18.69
CA SER A 193 1.98 3.88 19.85
C SER A 193 3.33 4.49 19.49
N GLY A 194 3.60 5.63 20.11
CA GLY A 194 4.79 6.47 19.95
C GLY A 194 6.08 5.86 20.48
N ALA A 195 6.44 4.69 19.97
CA ALA A 195 7.78 4.15 20.01
C ALA A 195 7.94 3.33 18.74
N ILE A 196 8.96 3.64 17.93
CA ILE A 196 9.34 2.86 16.75
C ILE A 196 10.36 1.81 17.23
N PRO A 197 10.05 0.49 17.20
CA PRO A 197 11.05 -0.55 17.09
C PRO A 197 11.08 -1.12 15.66
N SER A 198 12.25 -1.61 15.28
CA SER A 198 12.69 -1.93 13.94
C SER A 198 12.00 -3.14 13.28
N GLY A 199 11.38 -2.94 12.12
CA GLY A 199 11.47 -3.82 10.94
C GLY A 199 10.44 -4.94 10.69
N ILE A 200 10.24 -5.20 9.39
CA ILE A 200 9.47 -6.27 8.69
C ILE A 200 9.58 -7.71 9.25
N ALA A 201 10.66 -8.05 9.95
CA ALA A 201 11.00 -9.43 10.28
C ALA A 201 10.00 -10.11 11.25
N ASP A 202 9.37 -9.33 12.15
CA ASP A 202 8.57 -9.92 13.22
C ASP A 202 7.14 -10.31 12.77
N ILE A 203 6.54 -9.65 11.77
CA ILE A 203 5.24 -10.05 11.19
C ILE A 203 5.40 -11.23 10.24
N GLU A 204 6.42 -11.21 9.38
CA GLU A 204 6.67 -12.31 8.42
C GLU A 204 7.15 -13.57 9.14
N GLY A 205 7.82 -13.42 10.29
CA GLY A 205 8.18 -14.51 11.20
C GLY A 205 7.08 -14.97 12.16
N ALA A 206 5.99 -14.20 12.33
CA ALA A 206 4.90 -14.55 13.22
C ALA A 206 4.12 -15.76 12.68
N THR A 207 4.27 -16.92 13.32
CA THR A 207 3.47 -18.10 13.02
C THR A 207 2.04 -17.88 13.49
N GLY A 208 1.16 -17.37 12.62
CA GLY A 208 -0.27 -17.30 12.92
C GLY A 208 -0.89 -18.68 13.23
N SER A 209 -2.14 -18.71 13.66
CA SER A 209 -2.92 -19.91 13.93
C SER A 209 -4.19 -19.93 13.09
N ALA A 210 -4.33 -20.93 12.20
CA ALA A 210 -5.52 -21.06 11.35
C ALA A 210 -6.82 -21.15 12.17
N LYS A 211 -6.77 -21.78 13.36
CA LYS A 211 -7.92 -21.89 14.26
C LYS A 211 -8.29 -20.54 14.88
N GLN A 212 -7.31 -19.73 15.27
CA GLN A 212 -7.57 -18.37 15.77
C GLN A 212 -8.07 -17.47 14.63
N GLY A 213 -7.52 -17.63 13.43
CA GLY A 213 -7.96 -16.95 12.22
C GLY A 213 -9.42 -17.26 11.87
N GLU A 214 -9.81 -18.53 11.90
CA GLU A 214 -11.21 -18.94 11.68
C GLU A 214 -12.15 -18.34 12.74
N ALA A 215 -11.77 -18.42 14.02
CA ALA A 215 -12.56 -17.85 15.10
C ALA A 215 -12.73 -16.34 14.94
N LYS A 216 -11.67 -15.63 14.55
CA LYS A 216 -11.72 -14.19 14.23
C LYS A 216 -12.61 -13.93 13.02
N PHE A 217 -12.44 -14.68 11.94
CA PHE A 217 -13.22 -14.55 10.71
C PHE A 217 -14.74 -14.68 10.97
N LEU A 218 -15.12 -15.59 11.87
CA LEU A 218 -16.51 -15.76 12.31
C LEU A 218 -16.97 -14.65 13.27
N LYS A 219 -16.15 -14.31 14.27
CA LYS A 219 -16.44 -13.26 15.27
C LYS A 219 -16.68 -11.90 14.61
N GLU A 220 -15.83 -11.56 13.66
CA GLU A 220 -15.90 -10.32 12.89
C GLU A 220 -16.91 -10.40 11.73
N ARG A 221 -17.63 -11.53 11.59
CA ARG A 221 -18.73 -11.73 10.64
C ARG A 221 -18.32 -11.63 9.17
N CYS A 222 -17.04 -11.84 8.84
CA CYS A 222 -16.54 -11.86 7.46
C CYS A 222 -17.31 -12.88 6.61
N SER A 223 -17.71 -14.01 7.22
CA SER A 223 -18.47 -15.08 6.57
C SER A 223 -19.86 -14.69 6.08
N VAL A 224 -20.47 -13.62 6.64
CA VAL A 224 -21.81 -13.14 6.23
C VAL A 224 -21.81 -12.64 4.77
N CYS A 225 -20.71 -12.01 4.37
CA CYS A 225 -20.53 -11.48 3.01
C CYS A 225 -19.65 -12.38 2.14
N HIS A 226 -18.59 -12.94 2.70
CA HIS A 226 -17.58 -13.68 1.95
C HIS A 226 -17.74 -15.20 2.03
N GLY A 227 -18.75 -15.70 2.74
CA GLY A 227 -19.00 -17.14 2.90
C GLY A 227 -18.12 -17.78 3.98
N PRO A 228 -18.49 -18.97 4.50
CA PRO A 228 -17.81 -19.61 5.63
C PRO A 228 -16.34 -19.97 5.38
N ARG A 229 -15.93 -20.07 4.11
CA ARG A 229 -14.56 -20.39 3.68
C ARG A 229 -13.99 -19.32 2.74
N GLY A 230 -14.56 -18.11 2.72
CA GLY A 230 -14.11 -17.05 1.82
C GLY A 230 -14.43 -17.30 0.34
N GLN A 231 -15.33 -18.24 0.02
CA GLN A 231 -15.71 -18.60 -1.35
C GLN A 231 -16.60 -17.57 -2.06
N GLY A 232 -17.00 -16.52 -1.35
CA GLY A 232 -17.91 -15.49 -1.85
C GLY A 232 -19.38 -15.86 -1.71
N THR A 233 -20.22 -14.82 -1.75
CA THR A 233 -21.68 -14.95 -1.77
C THR A 233 -22.27 -13.85 -2.66
N ARG A 234 -23.60 -13.75 -2.74
CA ARG A 234 -24.26 -12.59 -3.35
C ARG A 234 -23.97 -11.25 -2.64
N ASN A 235 -23.46 -11.28 -1.41
CA ASN A 235 -23.22 -10.11 -0.59
C ASN A 235 -21.77 -9.61 -0.65
N GLY A 236 -20.84 -10.40 -1.16
CA GLY A 236 -19.42 -10.07 -1.21
C GLY A 236 -18.63 -11.06 -2.07
N PRO A 237 -17.54 -10.60 -2.71
CA PRO A 237 -16.75 -11.44 -3.59
C PRO A 237 -16.03 -12.56 -2.83
N PRO A 238 -15.54 -13.60 -3.53
CA PRO A 238 -14.58 -14.51 -2.93
C PRO A 238 -13.33 -13.75 -2.47
N LEU A 239 -12.80 -14.11 -1.30
CA LEU A 239 -11.55 -13.56 -0.76
C LEU A 239 -10.31 -14.20 -1.37
N ARG A 240 -10.51 -15.20 -2.23
CA ARG A 240 -9.46 -15.92 -2.94
C ARG A 240 -9.77 -15.93 -4.42
N LYS A 241 -8.81 -15.47 -5.21
CA LYS A 241 -8.82 -15.57 -6.68
C LYS A 241 -7.66 -16.47 -7.09
N GLY A 242 -7.96 -17.72 -7.42
CA GLY A 242 -6.96 -18.71 -7.84
C GLY A 242 -6.17 -19.35 -6.68
N ALA A 243 -5.00 -19.89 -7.00
CA ALA A 243 -4.16 -20.69 -6.10
C ALA A 243 -3.09 -19.89 -5.32
N HIS A 244 -3.16 -18.56 -5.34
CA HIS A 244 -2.13 -17.73 -4.70
C HIS A 244 -2.44 -17.50 -3.22
N ALA A 245 -1.43 -17.69 -2.39
CA ALA A 245 -1.47 -17.29 -1.00
C ALA A 245 -1.67 -15.76 -0.89
N VAL A 246 -2.41 -15.36 0.14
CA VAL A 246 -2.54 -13.96 0.56
C VAL A 246 -1.47 -13.71 1.62
N SER A 247 -0.80 -12.56 1.59
CA SER A 247 0.13 -12.12 2.64
C SER A 247 -0.57 -11.16 3.61
N PRO A 248 -0.04 -10.95 4.83
CA PRO A 248 -0.58 -9.95 5.76
C PRO A 248 -0.61 -8.53 5.15
N VAL A 249 0.40 -8.18 4.35
CA VAL A 249 0.50 -6.91 3.61
C VAL A 249 -0.65 -6.77 2.62
N VAL A 250 -0.86 -7.78 1.77
CA VAL A 250 -1.94 -7.75 0.77
C VAL A 250 -3.31 -7.72 1.43
N LEU A 251 -3.51 -8.49 2.52
CA LEU A 251 -4.77 -8.47 3.26
C LEU A 251 -5.03 -7.09 3.89
N ALA A 252 -4.03 -6.49 4.53
CA ALA A 252 -4.15 -5.16 5.10
C ALA A 252 -4.53 -4.11 4.05
N ALA A 253 -3.82 -4.14 2.90
CA ALA A 253 -4.08 -3.25 1.79
C ALA A 253 -5.51 -3.39 1.27
N GLN A 254 -5.97 -4.63 1.02
CA GLN A 254 -7.32 -4.90 0.55
C GLN A 254 -8.39 -4.45 1.55
N LEU A 255 -8.17 -4.67 2.85
CA LEU A 255 -9.08 -4.18 3.89
C LEU A 255 -9.16 -2.65 3.92
N GLY A 256 -8.04 -1.95 3.68
CA GLY A 256 -8.02 -0.49 3.53
C GLY A 256 -8.73 -0.01 2.27
N ILE A 257 -8.40 -0.61 1.12
CA ILE A 257 -8.92 -0.26 -0.20
C ILE A 257 -10.43 -0.51 -0.32
N ASP A 258 -10.90 -1.68 0.11
CA ASP A 258 -12.31 -2.07 0.00
C ASP A 258 -13.15 -1.59 1.22
N SER A 259 -12.54 -0.86 2.16
CA SER A 259 -13.15 -0.47 3.44
C SER A 259 -14.52 0.21 3.27
N VAL A 260 -14.60 1.22 2.40
CA VAL A 260 -15.82 1.98 2.14
C VAL A 260 -16.93 1.08 1.60
N ALA A 261 -16.61 0.19 0.65
CA ALA A 261 -17.59 -0.72 0.06
C ALA A 261 -18.11 -1.74 1.08
N MET A 262 -17.20 -2.33 1.86
CA MET A 262 -17.53 -3.26 2.94
C MET A 262 -18.42 -2.59 4.00
N CYS A 263 -18.09 -1.37 4.41
CA CYS A 263 -18.85 -0.64 5.41
C CYS A 263 -20.23 -0.20 4.95
N ARG A 264 -20.33 0.31 3.71
CA ARG A 264 -21.62 0.64 3.09
C ARG A 264 -22.52 -0.59 3.07
N ARG A 265 -21.96 -1.75 2.71
CA ARG A 265 -22.70 -3.01 2.70
C ARG A 265 -23.10 -3.48 4.11
N ALA A 266 -22.20 -3.37 5.09
CA ALA A 266 -22.49 -3.70 6.48
C ALA A 266 -23.64 -2.86 7.04
N LYS A 267 -23.64 -1.54 6.78
CA LYS A 267 -24.75 -0.64 7.14
C LYS A 267 -26.08 -1.07 6.52
N GLN A 268 -26.10 -1.42 5.23
CA GLN A 268 -27.32 -1.91 4.54
C GLN A 268 -27.87 -3.20 5.17
N LEU A 269 -26.98 -4.07 5.65
CA LEU A 269 -27.34 -5.33 6.31
C LEU A 269 -27.56 -5.17 7.82
N LYS A 270 -27.49 -3.94 8.36
CA LYS A 270 -27.62 -3.63 9.79
C LYS A 270 -26.62 -4.40 10.66
N LEU A 271 -25.42 -4.63 10.13
CA LEU A 271 -24.33 -5.25 10.85
C LEU A 271 -23.58 -4.20 11.69
N PRO A 272 -23.03 -4.58 12.86
CA PRO A 272 -22.17 -3.68 13.62
C PRO A 272 -20.89 -3.35 12.83
N PRO A 273 -20.21 -2.23 13.15
CA PRO A 273 -18.94 -1.87 12.54
C PRO A 273 -17.90 -2.99 12.68
N LEU A 274 -17.17 -3.24 11.59
CA LEU A 274 -16.06 -4.18 11.56
C LEU A 274 -14.82 -3.51 12.16
N SER A 275 -14.11 -4.21 13.05
CA SER A 275 -12.85 -3.71 13.61
C SER A 275 -11.82 -4.83 13.72
N ILE A 276 -10.82 -4.78 12.86
CA ILE A 276 -9.70 -5.73 12.82
C ILE A 276 -8.45 -4.97 13.27
N SER A 277 -7.64 -5.56 14.15
CA SER A 277 -6.34 -5.00 14.51
C SER A 277 -5.26 -5.55 13.59
N ALA A 278 -4.16 -4.82 13.41
CA ALA A 278 -3.04 -5.31 12.61
C ALA A 278 -2.47 -6.66 13.11
N GLY A 279 -2.53 -6.92 14.42
CA GLY A 279 -2.12 -8.19 15.02
C GLY A 279 -3.00 -9.40 14.67
N ASP A 280 -4.22 -9.18 14.17
CA ASP A 280 -5.10 -10.28 13.75
C ASP A 280 -4.76 -10.80 12.34
N LEU A 281 -3.96 -10.04 11.56
CA LEU A 281 -3.69 -10.35 10.16
C LEU A 281 -2.96 -11.69 9.94
N PRO A 282 -1.90 -12.05 10.69
CA PRO A 282 -1.20 -13.32 10.51
C PRO A 282 -2.12 -14.54 10.69
N ASP A 283 -3.03 -14.49 11.66
CA ASP A 283 -4.00 -15.55 11.93
C ASP A 283 -5.03 -15.68 10.81
N LEU A 284 -5.61 -14.56 10.40
CA LEU A 284 -6.58 -14.50 9.29
C LEU A 284 -5.96 -15.02 7.99
N VAL A 285 -4.76 -14.58 7.67
CA VAL A 285 -4.02 -15.04 6.49
C VAL A 285 -3.76 -16.54 6.55
N ARG A 286 -3.33 -17.07 7.71
CA ARG A 286 -3.09 -18.51 7.84
C ARG A 286 -4.36 -19.33 7.67
N PHE A 287 -5.48 -18.85 8.19
CA PHE A 287 -6.78 -19.48 7.95
C PHE A 287 -7.13 -19.47 6.46
N LEU A 288 -7.08 -18.32 5.80
CA LEU A 288 -7.44 -18.18 4.38
C LEU A 288 -6.53 -19.03 3.47
N ASN A 289 -5.23 -19.06 3.74
CA ASN A 289 -4.27 -19.85 2.99
C ASN A 289 -4.35 -21.35 3.31
N GLY A 290 -4.76 -21.74 4.52
CA GLY A 290 -4.98 -23.15 4.88
C GLY A 290 -6.16 -23.80 4.16
N LEU A 291 -6.94 -23.02 3.41
CA LEU A 291 -8.03 -23.50 2.58
C LEU A 291 -7.58 -23.79 1.12
N LEU A 292 -6.30 -23.57 0.80
CA LEU A 292 -5.70 -23.80 -0.53
C LEU A 292 -5.73 -25.27 -0.96
#